data_AF-A0A529PDG6-F1
#
_entry.id   AF-A0A529PDG6-F1
#
_cell.length_a   1.000
_cell.length_b   1.000
_cell.length_c   1.000
_cell.angle_alpha   90.00
_cell.angle_beta   90.00
_cell.angle_gamma   90.00
#
_symmetry.space_group_name_H-M   'P 1'
#
loop_
_entity.id
_entity.type
_entity.pdbx_description
1 polymer ?
#
loop_
_entity_poly.entity_id
_entity_poly.type
_entity_poly.pdbx_seq_one_letter_code
_entity_poly.pdbx_strand_id
1 'polypeptide(L)'
;MPAHEKQMSGGIAPGRGLPRALLLAALCSVAFIAESRPATAFEIFGIKLWGSSSDEDADIVDPLRYSVTIEAPDADKDLVKKLENASTLKADEERPVSGSLGLL
;
A
#
# COMPACT_ATOMS: atom_id res chain seq x y z
N MET A 1 35.45 66.08 47.00
CA MET A 1 35.05 65.92 45.59
C MET A 1 35.59 64.58 45.09
N PRO A 2 34.76 63.74 44.44
CA PRO A 2 35.05 62.32 44.29
C PRO A 2 35.90 62.02 43.05
N ALA A 3 36.77 61.02 43.17
CA ALA A 3 37.29 60.25 42.05
C ALA A 3 36.24 59.18 41.70
N HIS A 4 35.79 59.15 40.45
CA HIS A 4 34.98 58.05 39.92
C HIS A 4 35.78 57.30 38.86
N GLU A 5 35.86 56.01 39.12
CA GLU A 5 36.62 54.96 38.48
C GLU A 5 35.95 54.55 37.17
N LYS A 6 36.70 54.60 36.06
CA LYS A 6 36.23 54.15 34.76
C LYS A 6 36.28 52.63 34.72
N GLN A 7 35.09 52.03 34.69
CA GLN A 7 34.78 50.61 34.58
C GLN A 7 35.81 49.76 33.82
N MET A 8 36.30 48.71 34.47
CA MET A 8 37.00 47.62 33.81
C MET A 8 36.04 46.70 33.07
N SER A 9 36.45 46.38 31.84
CA SER A 9 35.95 45.35 30.94
C SER A 9 35.94 43.96 31.62
N GLY A 10 34.76 43.37 31.76
CA GLY A 10 34.59 41.98 32.18
C GLY A 10 34.41 41.08 30.97
N GLY A 11 35.47 40.39 30.55
CA GLY A 11 35.41 39.35 29.52
C GLY A 11 34.71 38.09 30.02
N ILE A 12 33.80 37.56 29.21
CA ILE A 12 33.08 36.30 29.48
C ILE A 12 33.92 35.14 28.92
N ALA A 13 34.32 34.20 29.78
CA ALA A 13 35.09 33.03 29.40
C ALA A 13 34.23 31.96 28.67
N PRO A 14 34.65 31.41 27.51
CA PRO A 14 33.98 30.31 26.84
C PRO A 14 34.62 28.97 27.23
N GLY A 15 33.94 28.11 27.99
CA GLY A 15 34.58 26.82 28.34
C GLY A 15 33.71 25.71 28.90
N ARG A 16 32.42 25.95 29.18
CA ARG A 16 31.59 24.96 29.90
C ARG A 16 30.31 24.54 29.18
N GLY A 17 29.98 25.21 28.06
CA GLY A 17 28.77 24.92 27.26
C GLY A 17 28.97 23.83 26.20
N LEU A 18 30.16 23.77 25.60
CA LEU A 18 30.49 22.81 24.53
C LEU A 18 30.34 21.34 24.94
N PRO A 19 30.87 20.88 26.11
CA PRO A 19 30.72 19.47 26.51
C PRO A 19 29.27 19.12 26.86
N ARG A 20 28.50 20.08 27.41
CA ARG A 20 27.08 19.90 27.69
C ARG A 20 26.25 19.81 26.40
N ALA A 21 26.54 20.66 25.41
CA ALA A 21 25.87 20.63 24.12
C ALA A 21 26.14 19.31 23.37
N LEU A 22 27.37 18.80 23.43
CA LEU A 22 27.73 17.50 22.86
C LEU A 22 27.01 16.34 23.57
N LEU A 23 26.92 16.38 24.90
CA LEU A 23 26.18 15.39 25.70
C LEU A 23 24.68 15.40 25.37
N LEU A 24 24.08 16.58 25.25
CA LEU A 24 22.68 16.74 24.84
C LEU A 24 22.46 16.23 23.41
N ALA A 25 23.34 16.57 22.47
CA ALA A 25 23.26 16.08 21.10
C ALA A 25 23.35 14.55 21.05
N ALA A 26 24.30 13.96 21.79
CA ALA A 26 24.44 12.50 21.88
C ALA A 26 23.20 11.82 22.48
N LEU A 27 22.62 12.37 23.55
CA LEU A 27 21.39 11.86 24.16
C LEU A 27 20.19 11.96 23.19
N CYS A 28 20.07 13.06 22.46
CA CYS A 28 19.03 13.22 21.42
C CYS A 28 19.21 12.19 20.30
N SER A 29 20.44 11.97 19.82
CA SER A 29 20.71 10.97 18.78
C SER A 29 20.34 9.55 19.23
N VAL A 30 20.61 9.19 20.48
CA VAL A 30 20.25 7.86 21.03
C VAL A 30 18.72 7.70 21.15
N ALA A 31 17.99 8.76 21.51
CA ALA A 31 16.53 8.73 21.58
C ALA A 31 15.87 8.51 20.20
N PHE A 32 16.43 9.08 19.13
CA PHE A 32 15.92 8.88 17.76
C PHE A 32 16.11 7.45 17.24
N ILE A 33 17.19 6.78 17.63
CA ILE A 33 17.46 5.39 17.22
C ILE A 33 16.51 4.41 17.94
N ALA A 34 16.13 4.71 19.19
CA ALA A 34 15.21 3.86 19.95
C ALA A 34 13.76 3.86 19.41
N GLU A 35 13.36 4.90 18.68
CA GLU A 35 12.04 5.05 18.05
C GLU A 35 12.01 4.60 16.58
N SER A 36 12.95 3.72 16.16
CA SER A 36 12.87 3.08 14.84
C SER A 36 11.77 2.02 14.83
N ARG A 37 10.52 2.46 14.87
CA ARG A 37 9.36 1.59 14.66
C ARG A 37 9.28 1.20 13.18
N PRO A 38 8.88 -0.04 12.86
CA PRO A 38 8.61 -0.43 11.49
C PRO A 38 7.56 0.53 10.91
N ALA A 39 7.88 1.18 9.79
CA ALA A 39 6.93 2.05 9.10
C ALA A 39 5.78 1.18 8.57
N THR A 40 4.58 1.39 9.09
CA THR A 40 3.36 0.82 8.51
C THR A 40 3.20 1.39 7.11
N ALA A 41 3.32 0.53 6.10
CA ALA A 41 3.09 0.92 4.72
C ALA A 41 1.62 1.28 4.52
N PHE A 42 1.36 2.48 3.99
CA PHE A 42 0.03 2.88 3.53
C PHE A 42 -0.02 2.76 2.01
N GLU A 43 -1.14 2.24 1.51
CA GLU A 43 -1.40 2.07 0.09
C GLU A 43 -2.50 3.04 -0.36
N ILE A 44 -2.28 3.70 -1.49
CA ILE A 44 -3.25 4.61 -2.09
C ILE A 44 -3.44 4.16 -3.54
N PHE A 45 -4.62 3.63 -3.87
CA PHE A 45 -4.97 3.15 -5.21
C PHE A 45 -3.98 2.13 -5.83
N GLY A 46 -3.47 1.14 -5.07
CA GLY A 46 -2.48 0.19 -5.59
C GLY A 46 -1.04 0.72 -5.61
N ILE A 47 -0.82 2.00 -5.27
CA ILE A 47 0.52 2.60 -5.24
C ILE A 47 1.02 2.64 -3.79
N LYS A 48 2.10 1.89 -3.55
CA LYS A 48 2.78 1.84 -2.26
C LYS A 48 3.91 2.86 -2.24
N LEU A 49 3.78 3.88 -1.39
CA LEU A 49 4.81 4.94 -1.28
C LEU A 49 6.06 4.49 -0.49
N TRP A 50 5.91 3.53 0.43
CA TRP A 50 6.98 3.06 1.32
C TRP A 50 6.79 1.59 1.72
N GLY A 51 7.90 0.88 1.98
CA GLY A 51 7.92 -0.54 2.35
C GLY A 51 8.01 -1.48 1.15
N SER A 52 8.67 -2.63 1.30
CA SER A 52 8.74 -3.65 0.24
C SER A 52 7.35 -4.26 -0.01
N SER A 53 7.01 -4.47 -1.28
CA SER A 53 5.87 -5.32 -1.63
C SER A 53 6.29 -6.77 -1.44
N SER A 54 5.57 -7.50 -0.60
CA SER A 54 5.64 -8.96 -0.49
C SER A 54 4.52 -9.63 -1.27
N ASP A 55 3.76 -8.86 -2.05
CA ASP A 55 2.73 -9.39 -2.92
C ASP A 55 3.45 -10.02 -4.11
N GLU A 56 3.88 -11.27 -3.91
CA GLU A 56 3.98 -12.25 -4.99
C GLU A 56 2.68 -12.17 -5.76
N ASP A 57 2.78 -11.69 -6.99
CA ASP A 57 1.80 -11.79 -8.08
C ASP A 57 0.38 -12.01 -7.59
N ALA A 58 -0.37 -10.91 -7.36
CA ALA A 58 -1.79 -10.95 -7.05
C ALA A 58 -2.43 -12.09 -7.85
N ASP A 59 -2.84 -13.16 -7.16
CA ASP A 59 -3.19 -14.47 -7.71
C ASP A 59 -3.84 -14.27 -9.08
N ILE A 60 -3.05 -14.43 -10.16
CA ILE A 60 -3.55 -14.22 -11.51
C ILE A 60 -4.47 -15.40 -11.75
N VAL A 61 -5.75 -15.18 -11.46
CA VAL A 61 -6.75 -16.23 -11.54
C VAL A 61 -6.92 -16.62 -12.99
N ASP A 62 -6.60 -17.87 -13.30
CA ASP A 62 -6.72 -18.38 -14.67
C ASP A 62 -8.18 -18.31 -15.15
N PRO A 63 -8.43 -17.76 -16.35
CA PRO A 63 -9.77 -17.69 -16.90
C PRO A 63 -10.37 -19.08 -17.12
N LEU A 64 -11.59 -19.30 -16.64
CA LEU A 64 -12.30 -20.57 -16.85
C LEU A 64 -13.14 -20.51 -18.13
N ARG A 65 -12.98 -21.56 -18.95
CA ARG A 65 -13.75 -21.80 -20.17
C ARG A 65 -14.83 -22.83 -19.88
N TYR A 66 -16.05 -22.59 -20.34
CA TYR A 66 -17.18 -23.51 -20.21
C TYR A 66 -17.84 -23.71 -21.57
N SER A 67 -18.61 -24.80 -21.70
CA SER A 67 -19.48 -25.03 -22.84
C SER A 67 -20.92 -25.24 -22.40
N VAL A 68 -21.87 -24.76 -23.20
CA VAL A 68 -23.30 -24.84 -22.89
C VAL A 68 -24.00 -25.67 -23.95
N THR A 69 -24.63 -26.76 -23.52
CA THR A 69 -25.49 -27.59 -24.36
C THR A 69 -26.92 -27.45 -23.88
N ILE A 70 -27.84 -27.10 -24.78
CA ILE A 70 -29.27 -27.02 -24.50
C ILE A 70 -29.93 -28.24 -25.14
N GLU A 71 -30.43 -29.15 -24.31
CA GLU A 71 -31.17 -30.33 -24.77
C GLU A 71 -32.67 -30.06 -24.74
N ALA A 72 -33.30 -30.11 -25.92
CA ALA A 72 -34.74 -29.99 -26.08
C ALA A 72 -35.22 -31.05 -27.10
N PRO A 73 -35.46 -32.30 -26.66
CA PRO A 73 -35.68 -33.44 -27.55
C PRO A 73 -36.93 -33.32 -28.44
N ASP A 74 -37.95 -32.61 -27.97
CA ASP A 74 -39.20 -32.39 -28.71
C ASP A 74 -39.25 -31.05 -29.46
N ALA A 75 -38.19 -30.24 -29.40
CA ALA A 75 -38.13 -28.95 -30.05
C ALA A 75 -37.65 -29.05 -31.50
N ASP A 76 -38.30 -28.32 -32.40
CA ASP A 76 -37.76 -28.13 -33.74
C ASP A 76 -36.47 -27.29 -33.72
N LYS A 77 -35.70 -27.34 -34.81
CA LYS A 77 -34.41 -26.65 -34.92
C LYS A 77 -34.50 -25.13 -34.73
N ASP A 78 -35.61 -24.53 -35.15
CA ASP A 78 -35.80 -23.08 -35.03
C ASP A 78 -36.07 -22.69 -33.57
N LEU A 79 -36.80 -23.54 -32.84
CA LEU A 79 -37.05 -23.36 -31.41
C LEU A 79 -35.76 -23.56 -30.60
N VAL A 80 -34.96 -24.59 -30.90
CA VAL A 80 -33.64 -24.77 -30.26
C VAL A 80 -32.76 -23.54 -30.46
N LYS A 81 -32.69 -23.02 -31.70
CA LYS A 81 -31.92 -21.82 -32.00
C LYS A 81 -32.42 -20.58 -31.27
N LYS A 82 -33.74 -20.44 -31.10
CA LYS A 82 -34.32 -19.35 -30.29
C LYS A 82 -33.96 -19.48 -28.81
N LEU A 83 -33.94 -20.70 -28.27
CA LEU A 83 -33.52 -20.96 -26.89
C LEU A 83 -32.04 -20.65 -26.68
N GLU A 84 -31.18 -21.04 -27.63
CA GLU A 84 -29.76 -20.67 -27.60
C GLU A 84 -29.56 -19.16 -27.63
N ASN A 85 -30.27 -18.45 -28.52
CA ASN A 85 -30.18 -16.99 -28.63
C ASN A 85 -30.74 -16.25 -27.40
N ALA A 86 -31.71 -16.85 -26.69
CA ALA A 86 -32.29 -16.28 -25.48
C ALA A 86 -31.43 -16.55 -24.23
N SER A 87 -30.48 -17.49 -24.29
CA SER A 87 -29.65 -17.87 -23.15
C SER A 87 -28.43 -16.96 -23.01
N THR A 88 -28.36 -16.19 -21.93
CA THR A 88 -27.17 -15.38 -21.60
C THR A 88 -25.93 -16.24 -21.39
N LEU A 89 -26.08 -17.44 -20.84
CA LEU A 89 -24.97 -18.39 -20.68
C LEU A 89 -24.42 -18.88 -22.02
N LYS A 90 -25.31 -19.12 -23.01
CA LYS A 90 -24.87 -19.51 -24.34
C LYS A 90 -24.22 -18.35 -25.09
N ALA A 91 -24.78 -17.14 -24.95
CA ALA A 91 -24.23 -15.92 -25.53
C ALA A 91 -22.81 -15.59 -25.00
N ASP A 92 -22.51 -16.00 -23.78
CA ASP A 92 -21.25 -15.68 -23.09
C ASP A 92 -20.21 -16.80 -23.13
N GLU A 93 -20.50 -17.91 -23.81
CA GLU A 93 -19.64 -19.10 -23.89
C GLU A 93 -18.23 -18.78 -24.45
N GLU A 94 -18.13 -17.86 -25.40
CA GLU A 94 -16.86 -17.43 -26.00
C GLU A 94 -16.03 -16.51 -25.08
N ARG A 95 -16.65 -15.97 -24.02
CA ARG A 95 -16.02 -15.03 -23.10
C ARG A 95 -15.59 -15.77 -21.83
N PRO A 96 -14.28 -15.91 -21.56
CA PRO A 96 -13.82 -16.58 -20.35
C PRO A 96 -14.28 -15.80 -19.12
N VAL A 97 -14.71 -16.51 -18.08
CA VAL A 97 -15.10 -15.91 -16.80
C VAL A 97 -13.91 -15.88 -15.86
N SER A 98 -13.88 -14.89 -14.95
CA SER A 98 -12.88 -14.83 -13.88
C SER A 98 -12.92 -16.14 -13.08
N GLY A 99 -11.76 -16.81 -12.96
CA GLY A 99 -11.68 -18.19 -12.45
C GLY A 99 -12.02 -18.40 -10.98
N SER A 100 -12.40 -17.35 -10.25
CA SER A 100 -13.17 -17.49 -9.02
C SER A 100 -14.63 -17.63 -9.43
N LEU A 101 -15.01 -18.81 -9.95
CA LEU A 101 -16.41 -19.19 -10.10
C LEU A 101 -17.08 -18.91 -8.76
N GLY A 102 -17.79 -17.79 -8.63
CA GLY A 102 -18.62 -17.44 -7.49
C GLY A 102 -19.85 -18.34 -7.39
N LEU A 103 -19.67 -19.63 -7.69
CA LEU A 103 -20.62 -20.70 -7.52
C LEU A 103 -20.56 -21.12 -6.05
N LEU A 104 -21.46 -20.52 -5.27
CA LEU A 104 -21.90 -21.07 -3.98
C LEU A 104 -22.64 -22.38 -4.19
#